data_AF-A0A1X0QBK5-F1
#
_entry.id   AF-A0A1X0QBK5-F1
#
_cell.length_a   1.000
_cell.length_b   1.000
_cell.length_c   1.000
_cell.angle_alpha   90.00
_cell.angle_beta   90.00
_cell.angle_gamma   90.00
#
_symmetry.space_group_name_H-M   'P 1'
#
loop_
_entity.id
_entity.type
_entity.pdbx_description
1 polymer ?
#
loop_
_entity_poly.entity_id
_entity_poly.type
_entity_poly.pdbx_seq_one_letter_code
_entity_poly.pdbx_strand_id
1 'polypeptide(L)'
;MQTIQDTKRYIERKIKKLNYIHTRLPEGYEQLNRDYRQLRDEVPILRNVISSLSSYEYGGSVMKNISHWANKISKTTSVASLKKDEIYTDISFVGKGLSHSITNQETQKVCNDFGVAFQKIANDKVRMNDELMKIDEELLRIKEKSKEVDKKRRLVNDSRYDAEELQQMNFFKEEDKERLLKIFNDNAGEAINSMKEFNDYKKLNDIIKNICMIYGKFCEKASKDLEIEDLKTEEE
;
A
#
# COMPACT_ATOMS: atom_id res chain seq x y z
N MET A 1 -3.11 -17.36 30.46
CA MET A 1 -1.92 -17.39 31.35
C MET A 1 -0.64 -17.01 30.61
N GLN A 2 -0.39 -17.49 29.38
CA GLN A 2 0.78 -17.13 28.55
C GLN A 2 0.99 -15.60 28.37
N THR A 3 -0.09 -14.86 28.06
CA THR A 3 -0.04 -13.42 27.74
C THR A 3 0.39 -12.50 28.88
N ILE A 4 0.12 -12.86 30.13
CA ILE A 4 0.52 -12.06 31.31
C ILE A 4 2.00 -12.25 31.62
N GLN A 5 2.53 -13.48 31.47
CA GLN A 5 3.96 -13.76 31.62
C GLN A 5 4.79 -13.10 30.50
N ASP A 6 4.30 -13.11 29.26
CA ASP A 6 4.95 -12.42 28.14
C ASP A 6 4.97 -10.90 28.34
N THR A 7 3.89 -10.33 28.88
CA THR A 7 3.81 -8.89 29.21
C THR A 7 4.74 -8.52 30.35
N LYS A 8 4.83 -9.35 31.40
CA LYS A 8 5.75 -9.15 32.52
C LYS A 8 7.21 -9.21 32.06
N ARG A 9 7.59 -10.21 31.27
CA ARG A 9 8.93 -10.32 30.68
C ARG A 9 9.28 -9.13 29.78
N TYR A 10 8.33 -8.67 28.97
CA TYR A 10 8.52 -7.48 28.13
C TYR A 10 8.84 -6.22 28.96
N ILE A 11 8.16 -6.05 30.10
CA ILE A 11 8.40 -4.92 31.01
C ILE A 11 9.76 -5.06 31.73
N GLU A 12 10.08 -6.26 32.23
CA GLU A 12 11.37 -6.55 32.89
C GLU A 12 12.56 -6.25 31.96
N ARG A 13 12.47 -6.65 30.68
CA ARG A 13 13.48 -6.38 29.64
C ARG A 13 13.68 -4.88 29.36
N LYS A 14 12.65 -4.05 29.54
CA LYS A 14 12.77 -2.59 29.38
C LYS A 14 13.45 -1.91 30.57
N ILE A 15 13.31 -2.49 31.77
CA ILE A 15 13.84 -1.91 33.01
C ILE A 15 15.30 -2.35 33.23
N LYS A 16 15.62 -3.61 32.93
CA LYS A 16 16.97 -4.17 33.09
C LYS A 16 17.78 -3.96 31.80
N LYS A 17 18.54 -2.87 31.75
CA LYS A 17 19.48 -2.63 30.64
C LYS A 17 20.68 -3.58 30.78
N LEU A 18 20.69 -4.66 30.01
CA LEU A 18 21.85 -5.53 29.85
C LEU A 18 22.85 -4.91 28.88
N ASN A 19 24.12 -4.95 29.23
CA ASN A 19 25.19 -4.69 28.27
C ASN A 19 25.43 -5.98 27.47
N TYR A 20 25.21 -5.95 26.16
CA TYR A 20 25.33 -7.13 25.30
C TYR A 20 26.79 -7.40 24.92
N ILE A 21 27.52 -8.08 25.81
CA ILE A 21 28.95 -8.36 25.66
C ILE A 21 29.16 -9.67 24.89
N HIS A 22 28.37 -10.70 25.22
CA HIS A 22 28.53 -12.06 24.70
C HIS A 22 27.64 -12.35 23.49
N THR A 23 26.57 -11.57 23.30
CA THR A 23 25.57 -11.76 22.23
C THR A 23 25.56 -10.59 21.25
N ARG A 24 26.70 -10.36 20.60
CA ARG A 24 26.78 -9.36 19.53
C ARG A 24 25.94 -9.82 18.34
N LEU A 25 25.20 -8.89 17.74
CA LEU A 25 24.48 -9.17 16.51
C LEU A 25 25.48 -9.49 15.38
N PRO A 26 25.12 -10.37 14.43
CA PRO A 26 25.95 -10.65 13.27
C PRO A 26 26.28 -9.38 12.49
N GLU A 27 27.44 -9.38 11.83
CA GLU A 27 27.87 -8.27 10.98
C GLU A 27 26.81 -7.94 9.91
N GLY A 28 26.57 -6.64 9.70
CA GLY A 28 25.57 -6.17 8.74
C GLY A 28 24.10 -6.29 9.17
N TYR A 29 23.79 -6.99 10.27
CA TYR A 29 22.41 -7.15 10.75
C TYR A 29 21.72 -5.80 10.95
N GLU A 30 22.38 -4.85 11.62
CA GLU A 30 21.78 -3.55 11.93
C GLU A 30 21.51 -2.71 10.68
N GLN A 31 22.39 -2.76 9.68
CA GLN A 31 22.15 -2.06 8.41
C GLN A 31 20.97 -2.68 7.68
N LEU A 32 20.97 -4.00 7.51
CA LEU A 32 19.89 -4.72 6.86
C LEU A 32 18.53 -4.49 7.56
N ASN A 33 18.55 -4.45 8.89
CA ASN A 33 17.40 -4.15 9.74
C ASN A 33 16.86 -2.74 9.51
N ARG A 34 17.73 -1.73 9.34
CA ARG A 34 17.33 -0.36 8.97
C ARG A 34 16.69 -0.33 7.59
N ASP A 35 17.34 -0.92 6.60
CA ASP A 35 16.86 -0.95 5.21
C ASP A 35 15.49 -1.63 5.12
N TYR A 36 15.34 -2.78 5.81
CA TYR A 36 14.07 -3.49 5.93
C TYR A 36 12.96 -2.63 6.53
N ARG A 37 13.23 -1.94 7.65
CA ARG A 37 12.21 -1.11 8.31
C ARG A 37 11.77 0.05 7.43
N GLN A 38 12.72 0.70 6.77
CA GLN A 38 12.42 1.76 5.82
C GLN A 38 11.49 1.24 4.72
N LEU A 39 11.86 0.15 4.05
CA LEU A 39 11.05 -0.44 2.99
C LEU A 39 9.65 -0.84 3.47
N ARG A 40 9.55 -1.47 4.65
CA ARG A 40 8.29 -1.85 5.28
C ARG A 40 7.39 -0.64 5.54
N ASP A 41 7.96 0.46 6.02
CA ASP A 41 7.21 1.65 6.41
C ASP A 41 6.71 2.45 5.18
N GLU A 42 7.38 2.30 4.03
CA GLU A 42 6.94 2.87 2.74
C GLU A 42 5.77 2.11 2.09
N VAL A 43 5.63 0.80 2.32
CA VAL A 43 4.55 0.00 1.71
C VAL A 43 3.15 0.54 2.02
N PRO A 44 2.78 0.88 3.28
CA PRO A 44 1.53 1.54 3.59
C PRO A 44 1.35 2.91 2.91
N ILE A 45 2.43 3.68 2.76
CA ILE A 45 2.40 4.99 2.10
C ILE A 45 2.05 4.81 0.62
N LEU A 46 2.67 3.85 -0.05
CA LEU A 46 2.38 3.53 -1.45
C LEU A 46 0.91 3.09 -1.66
N ARG A 47 0.35 2.32 -0.71
CA ARG A 47 -1.08 1.98 -0.74
C ARG A 47 -1.98 3.21 -0.62
N ASN A 48 -1.59 4.18 0.21
CA ASN A 48 -2.34 5.44 0.33
C ASN A 48 -2.27 6.28 -0.96
N VAL A 49 -1.14 6.22 -1.69
CA VAL A 49 -1.02 6.83 -3.02
C VAL A 49 -2.02 6.17 -3.98
N ILE A 50 -2.05 4.84 -4.07
CA ILE A 50 -3.03 4.11 -4.90
C ILE A 50 -4.46 4.50 -4.53
N SER A 51 -4.80 4.47 -3.25
CA SER A 51 -6.14 4.85 -2.77
C SER A 51 -6.51 6.27 -3.17
N SER A 52 -5.55 7.20 -3.13
CA SER A 52 -5.77 8.60 -3.53
C SER A 52 -5.95 8.74 -5.04
N LEU A 53 -5.16 8.02 -5.86
CA LEU A 53 -5.35 7.98 -7.32
C LEU A 53 -6.70 7.37 -7.71
N SER A 54 -7.19 6.40 -6.93
CA SER A 54 -8.47 5.74 -7.20
C SER A 54 -9.69 6.53 -6.74
N SER A 55 -9.53 7.65 -6.03
CA SER A 55 -10.66 8.35 -5.40
C SER A 55 -10.59 9.87 -5.38
N TYR A 56 -9.63 10.50 -6.08
CA TYR A 56 -9.50 11.96 -6.10
C TYR A 56 -10.75 12.66 -6.66
N GLU A 57 -11.50 11.96 -7.51
CA GLU A 57 -12.68 12.43 -8.21
C GLU A 57 -13.91 12.63 -7.31
N TYR A 58 -13.89 12.11 -6.07
CA TYR A 58 -15.07 12.13 -5.18
C TYR A 58 -15.06 13.26 -4.13
N GLY A 59 -13.96 13.99 -3.95
CA GLY A 59 -13.81 15.08 -2.96
C GLY A 59 -13.85 14.63 -1.48
N GLY A 60 -12.83 15.02 -0.69
CA GLY A 60 -12.81 14.87 0.77
C GLY A 60 -12.61 13.45 1.34
N SER A 61 -12.03 13.35 2.55
CA SER A 61 -11.57 12.09 3.17
C SER A 61 -12.67 11.10 3.57
N VAL A 62 -13.88 11.59 3.89
CA VAL A 62 -15.01 10.74 4.30
C VAL A 62 -15.56 9.93 3.12
N MET A 63 -15.51 10.48 1.91
CA MET A 63 -16.08 9.85 0.71
C MET A 63 -15.17 8.78 0.12
N LYS A 64 -13.84 8.92 0.27
CA LYS A 64 -12.84 7.90 -0.10
C LYS A 64 -13.14 6.54 0.53
N ASN A 65 -13.64 6.53 1.77
CA ASN A 65 -13.96 5.30 2.48
C ASN A 65 -15.24 4.64 1.97
N ILE A 66 -16.21 5.39 1.44
CA ILE A 66 -17.48 4.83 0.95
C ILE A 66 -17.29 4.25 -0.46
N SER A 67 -16.57 4.93 -1.35
CA SER A 67 -16.29 4.44 -2.70
C SER A 67 -15.47 3.15 -2.71
N HIS A 68 -14.50 3.03 -1.78
CA HIS A 68 -13.69 1.82 -1.63
C HIS A 68 -14.52 0.57 -1.29
N TRP A 69 -15.62 0.75 -0.55
CA TRP A 69 -16.54 -0.32 -0.17
C TRP A 69 -17.62 -0.57 -1.25
N ALA A 70 -18.14 0.49 -1.87
CA ALA A 70 -19.15 0.40 -2.91
C ALA A 70 -18.61 -0.34 -4.16
N ASN A 71 -17.36 -0.08 -4.57
CA ASN A 71 -16.73 -0.75 -5.71
C ASN A 71 -16.48 -2.25 -5.43
N LYS A 72 -16.24 -2.62 -4.16
CA LYS A 72 -16.04 -4.02 -3.75
C LYS A 72 -17.34 -4.84 -3.76
N ILE A 73 -18.50 -4.18 -3.60
CA ILE A 73 -19.83 -4.81 -3.45
C ILE A 73 -20.67 -4.74 -4.75
N SER A 74 -20.25 -3.95 -5.74
CA SER A 74 -20.98 -3.67 -6.99
C SER A 74 -21.31 -4.87 -7.90
N LYS A 75 -20.97 -6.12 -7.54
CA LYS A 75 -21.28 -7.31 -8.37
C LYS A 75 -22.71 -7.84 -8.20
N THR A 76 -23.51 -7.35 -7.25
CA THR A 76 -24.77 -8.05 -6.91
C THR A 76 -26.02 -7.19 -6.72
N THR A 77 -26.01 -5.87 -6.93
CA THR A 77 -27.27 -5.10 -6.83
C THR A 77 -27.20 -3.77 -7.57
N SER A 78 -28.33 -3.39 -8.18
CA SER A 78 -28.56 -2.11 -8.87
C SER A 78 -28.57 -0.94 -7.88
N VAL A 79 -27.40 -0.54 -7.39
CA VAL A 79 -27.23 0.62 -6.51
C VAL A 79 -27.03 1.87 -7.38
N ALA A 80 -28.08 2.26 -8.11
CA ALA A 80 -28.08 3.49 -8.91
C ALA A 80 -28.42 4.75 -8.07
N SER A 81 -28.98 4.60 -6.85
CA SER A 81 -29.48 5.72 -6.03
C SER A 81 -28.56 6.18 -4.89
N LEU A 82 -27.42 5.51 -4.67
CA LEU A 82 -26.45 5.86 -3.61
C LEU A 82 -25.09 6.29 -4.15
N LYS A 83 -24.86 6.19 -5.47
CA LYS A 83 -23.67 6.76 -6.10
C LYS A 83 -23.94 8.23 -6.31
N LYS A 84 -23.35 9.08 -5.48
CA LYS A 84 -23.04 10.43 -5.95
C LYS A 84 -22.00 10.22 -7.04
N ASP A 85 -22.37 10.59 -8.26
CA ASP A 85 -21.58 10.32 -9.44
C ASP A 85 -20.24 11.03 -9.32
N GLU A 86 -19.18 10.35 -9.74
CA GLU A 86 -17.86 10.97 -9.75
C GLU A 86 -17.83 12.15 -10.72
N ILE A 87 -16.88 13.08 -10.53
CA ILE A 87 -16.86 14.37 -11.25
C ILE A 87 -17.03 14.25 -12.77
N TYR A 88 -16.45 13.24 -13.42
CA TYR A 88 -16.54 13.07 -14.87
C TYR A 88 -17.94 12.66 -15.32
N THR A 89 -18.64 11.85 -14.53
CA THR A 89 -20.04 11.47 -14.77
C THR A 89 -20.98 12.66 -14.54
N ASP A 90 -20.75 13.47 -13.51
CA ASP A 90 -21.49 14.73 -13.30
C ASP A 90 -21.33 15.68 -14.51
N ILE A 91 -20.10 15.84 -15.01
CA ILE A 91 -19.80 16.67 -16.19
C ILE A 91 -20.50 16.10 -17.45
N SER A 92 -20.47 14.78 -17.64
CA SER A 92 -21.18 14.09 -18.72
C SER A 92 -22.68 14.40 -18.71
N PHE A 93 -23.31 14.37 -17.53
CA PHE A 93 -24.73 14.70 -17.39
C PHE A 93 -25.04 16.16 -17.72
N VAL A 94 -24.18 17.10 -17.33
CA VAL A 94 -24.34 18.52 -17.69
C VAL A 94 -24.29 18.69 -19.22
N GLY A 95 -23.29 18.10 -19.89
CA GLY A 95 -23.17 18.18 -21.35
C GLY A 95 -24.40 17.65 -22.09
N LYS A 96 -24.88 16.47 -21.68
CA LYS A 96 -26.10 15.87 -22.23
C LYS A 96 -27.35 16.70 -21.89
N GLY A 97 -27.46 17.24 -20.68
CA GLY A 97 -28.59 18.09 -20.30
C GLY A 97 -28.68 19.37 -21.12
N LEU A 98 -27.53 20.01 -21.39
CA LEU A 98 -27.43 21.18 -22.25
C LEU A 98 -27.78 20.86 -23.70
N SER A 99 -27.30 19.74 -24.24
CA SER A 99 -27.62 19.36 -25.63
C SER A 99 -29.12 19.18 -25.87
N HIS A 100 -29.88 18.70 -24.88
CA HIS A 100 -31.34 18.56 -25.01
C HIS A 100 -32.10 19.89 -24.85
N SER A 101 -31.48 20.90 -24.22
CA SER A 101 -32.12 22.18 -23.89
C SER A 101 -31.85 23.27 -24.93
N ILE A 102 -30.81 23.10 -25.73
CA ILE A 102 -30.35 24.08 -26.71
C ILE A 102 -31.00 23.82 -28.08
N THR A 103 -31.47 24.87 -28.72
CA THR A 103 -32.12 24.81 -30.04
C THR A 103 -31.15 25.00 -31.20
N ASN A 104 -30.02 25.68 -30.98
CA ASN A 104 -28.97 25.82 -31.99
C ASN A 104 -28.27 24.47 -32.19
N GLN A 105 -28.29 23.95 -33.43
CA GLN A 105 -27.79 22.61 -33.75
C GLN A 105 -26.28 22.46 -33.55
N GLU A 106 -25.50 23.49 -33.85
CA GLU A 106 -24.04 23.48 -33.68
C GLU A 106 -23.66 23.44 -32.21
N THR A 107 -24.27 24.31 -31.40
CA THR A 107 -24.06 24.32 -29.94
C THR A 107 -24.58 23.02 -29.30
N GLN A 108 -25.70 22.48 -29.77
CA GLN A 108 -26.22 21.18 -29.32
C GLN A 108 -25.22 20.05 -29.58
N LYS A 109 -24.58 20.03 -30.77
CA LYS A 109 -23.53 19.06 -31.11
C LYS A 109 -22.34 19.19 -30.17
N VAL A 110 -21.82 20.40 -29.97
CA VAL A 110 -20.70 20.67 -29.06
C VAL A 110 -21.00 20.21 -27.62
N CYS A 111 -22.19 20.52 -27.09
CA CYS A 111 -22.59 20.08 -25.75
C CYS A 111 -22.72 18.55 -25.65
N ASN A 112 -23.23 17.90 -26.69
CA ASN A 112 -23.32 16.44 -26.75
C ASN A 112 -21.93 15.80 -26.77
N ASP A 113 -21.02 16.30 -27.61
CA ASP A 113 -19.66 15.76 -27.75
C ASP A 113 -18.85 15.97 -26.46
N PHE A 114 -19.02 17.12 -25.80
CA PHE A 114 -18.52 17.38 -24.45
C PHE A 114 -19.03 16.34 -23.45
N GLY A 115 -20.33 16.07 -23.43
CA GLY A 115 -20.92 15.07 -22.53
C GLY A 115 -20.42 13.65 -22.81
N VAL A 116 -20.27 13.28 -24.08
CA VAL A 116 -19.75 11.98 -24.52
C VAL A 116 -18.28 11.81 -24.14
N ALA A 117 -17.44 12.83 -24.33
CA ALA A 117 -16.03 12.82 -23.94
C ALA A 117 -15.86 12.49 -22.45
N PHE A 118 -16.54 13.24 -21.58
CA PHE A 118 -16.45 13.01 -20.14
C PHE A 118 -17.06 11.67 -19.69
N GLN A 119 -18.05 11.14 -20.39
CA GLN A 119 -18.53 9.78 -20.14
C GLN A 119 -17.46 8.71 -20.45
N LYS A 120 -16.65 8.90 -21.50
CA LYS A 120 -15.55 7.97 -21.81
C LYS A 120 -14.47 8.04 -20.75
N ILE A 121 -14.10 9.24 -20.30
CA ILE A 121 -13.14 9.45 -19.19
C ILE A 121 -13.61 8.74 -17.92
N ALA A 122 -14.90 8.88 -17.56
CA ALA A 122 -15.50 8.17 -16.43
C ALA A 122 -15.32 6.65 -16.54
N ASN A 123 -15.60 6.08 -17.72
CA ASN A 123 -15.47 4.64 -17.97
C ASN A 123 -14.01 4.16 -17.89
N ASP A 124 -13.07 4.93 -18.45
CA ASP A 124 -11.66 4.60 -18.36
C ASP A 124 -11.09 4.80 -16.95
N LYS A 125 -11.65 5.71 -16.16
CA LYS A 125 -11.33 5.86 -14.73
C LYS A 125 -11.70 4.61 -13.94
N VAL A 126 -12.86 4.02 -14.21
CA VAL A 126 -13.27 2.74 -13.59
C VAL A 126 -12.26 1.63 -13.91
N ARG A 127 -11.81 1.53 -15.17
CA ARG A 127 -10.79 0.55 -15.57
C ARG A 127 -9.45 0.79 -14.87
N MET A 128 -9.02 2.05 -14.78
CA MET A 128 -7.81 2.43 -14.05
C MET A 128 -7.91 2.00 -12.58
N ASN A 129 -9.05 2.26 -11.93
CA ASN A 129 -9.30 1.89 -10.54
C ASN A 129 -9.25 0.36 -10.33
N ASP A 130 -9.79 -0.43 -11.26
CA ASP A 130 -9.73 -1.89 -11.22
C ASP A 130 -8.29 -2.42 -11.35
N GLU A 131 -7.47 -1.82 -12.22
CA GLU A 131 -6.06 -2.19 -12.37
C GLU A 131 -5.24 -1.81 -11.13
N LEU A 132 -5.46 -0.61 -10.60
CA LEU A 132 -4.84 -0.14 -9.36
C LEU A 132 -5.23 -1.00 -8.14
N MET A 133 -6.45 -1.52 -8.09
CA MET A 133 -6.89 -2.43 -7.02
C MET A 133 -6.10 -3.73 -7.00
N LYS A 134 -5.72 -4.28 -8.16
CA LYS A 134 -4.86 -5.47 -8.24
C LYS A 134 -3.47 -5.20 -7.64
N ILE A 135 -2.93 -4.00 -7.87
CA ILE A 135 -1.67 -3.59 -7.25
C ILE A 135 -1.81 -3.44 -5.73
N ASP A 136 -2.93 -2.89 -5.24
CA ASP A 136 -3.19 -2.81 -3.80
C ASP A 136 -3.22 -4.20 -3.14
N GLU A 137 -3.80 -5.21 -3.81
CA GLU A 137 -3.78 -6.60 -3.34
C GLU A 137 -2.35 -7.18 -3.28
N GLU A 138 -1.48 -6.86 -4.23
CA GLU A 138 -0.07 -7.25 -4.18
C GLU A 138 0.66 -6.58 -3.00
N LEU A 139 0.44 -5.29 -2.77
CA LEU A 139 1.01 -4.57 -1.62
C LEU A 139 0.49 -5.09 -0.28
N LEU A 140 -0.77 -5.55 -0.21
CA LEU A 140 -1.30 -6.25 0.95
C LEU A 140 -0.52 -7.54 1.26
N ARG A 141 -0.18 -8.33 0.24
CA ARG A 141 0.63 -9.54 0.43
C ARG A 141 2.04 -9.21 0.94
N ILE A 142 2.64 -8.12 0.45
CA ILE A 142 3.93 -7.63 0.95
C ILE A 142 3.82 -7.21 2.42
N LYS A 143 2.75 -6.50 2.79
CA LYS A 143 2.47 -6.13 4.18
C LYS A 143 2.29 -7.34 5.09
N GLU A 144 1.63 -8.40 4.64
CA GLU A 144 1.52 -9.62 5.44
C GLU A 144 2.88 -10.31 5.63
N LYS A 145 3.69 -10.41 4.57
CA LYS A 145 5.08 -10.91 4.68
C LYS A 145 5.91 -10.09 5.66
N SER A 146 5.73 -8.78 5.71
CA SER A 146 6.48 -7.95 6.65
C SER A 146 6.18 -8.32 8.12
N LYS A 147 4.96 -8.77 8.44
CA LYS A 147 4.63 -9.23 9.81
C LYS A 147 5.40 -10.49 10.19
N GLU A 148 5.63 -11.40 9.24
CA GLU A 148 6.43 -12.61 9.46
C GLU A 148 7.89 -12.26 9.74
N VAL A 149 8.47 -11.32 8.97
CA VAL A 149 9.82 -10.80 9.21
C VAL A 149 9.90 -10.11 10.57
N ASP A 150 8.91 -9.29 10.93
CA ASP A 150 8.84 -8.62 12.22
C ASP A 150 8.78 -9.63 13.39
N LYS A 151 8.08 -10.76 13.22
CA LYS A 151 8.07 -11.84 14.22
C LYS A 151 9.46 -12.43 14.41
N LYS A 152 10.18 -12.74 13.32
CA LYS A 152 11.56 -13.26 13.40
C LYS A 152 12.51 -12.26 14.06
N ARG A 153 12.39 -10.97 13.73
CA ARG A 153 13.18 -9.90 14.38
C ARG A 153 12.93 -9.80 15.88
N ARG A 154 11.69 -10.00 16.34
CA ARG A 154 11.39 -10.08 17.78
C ARG A 154 12.04 -11.28 18.43
N LEU A 155 11.97 -12.46 17.79
CA LEU A 155 12.61 -13.68 18.29
C LEU A 155 14.12 -13.50 18.48
N VAL A 156 14.80 -12.75 17.60
CA VAL A 156 16.22 -12.40 17.78
C VAL A 156 16.43 -11.56 19.03
N ASN A 157 15.64 -10.51 19.24
CA ASN A 157 15.79 -9.67 20.44
C ASN A 157 15.52 -10.44 21.73
N ASP A 158 14.51 -11.32 21.69
CA ASP A 158 14.12 -12.13 22.83
C ASP A 158 15.20 -13.17 23.17
N SER A 159 15.67 -13.94 22.18
CA SER A 159 16.73 -14.93 22.39
C SER A 159 18.07 -14.30 22.71
N ARG A 160 18.37 -13.11 22.17
CA ARG A 160 19.57 -12.33 22.52
C ARG A 160 19.56 -11.92 23.99
N TYR A 161 18.43 -11.41 24.49
CA TYR A 161 18.29 -11.06 25.89
C TYR A 161 18.47 -12.28 26.79
N ASP A 162 17.77 -13.38 26.48
CA ASP A 162 17.81 -14.60 27.31
C ASP A 162 19.22 -15.22 27.32
N ALA A 163 19.90 -15.24 26.17
CA ALA A 163 21.28 -15.72 26.07
C ALA A 163 22.25 -14.81 26.84
N GLU A 164 22.13 -13.48 26.73
CA GLU A 164 23.02 -12.55 27.44
C GLU A 164 22.84 -12.64 28.96
N GLU A 165 21.59 -12.70 29.44
CA GLU A 165 21.29 -12.83 30.87
C GLU A 165 21.93 -14.09 31.47
N LEU A 166 21.85 -15.21 30.75
CA LEU A 166 22.43 -16.48 31.17
C LEU A 166 23.96 -16.50 31.11
N GLN A 167 24.56 -15.83 30.11
CA GLN A 167 26.02 -15.70 30.01
C GLN A 167 26.61 -14.89 31.16
N GLN A 168 25.88 -13.88 31.64
CA GLN A 168 26.30 -13.04 32.77
C GLN A 168 26.09 -13.71 34.14
N MET A 169 25.42 -14.86 34.20
CA MET A 169 25.19 -15.61 35.44
C MET A 169 26.22 -16.74 35.61
N ASN A 170 26.96 -16.71 36.72
CA ASN A 170 28.06 -17.65 36.99
C ASN A 170 27.61 -19.07 37.43
N PHE A 171 26.32 -19.29 37.69
CA PHE A 171 25.83 -20.52 38.34
C PHE A 171 25.14 -21.52 37.39
N PHE A 172 24.98 -21.18 36.12
CA PHE A 172 24.32 -22.05 35.13
C PHE A 172 25.32 -22.98 34.45
N LYS A 173 24.84 -24.16 34.04
CA LYS A 173 25.62 -25.14 33.29
C LYS A 173 26.02 -24.57 31.92
N GLU A 174 27.24 -24.86 31.49
CA GLU A 174 27.74 -24.43 30.18
C GLU A 174 26.89 -24.97 29.01
N GLU A 175 26.34 -26.18 29.14
CA GLU A 175 25.42 -26.75 28.13
C GLU A 175 24.17 -25.88 27.89
N ASP A 176 23.60 -25.29 28.96
CA ASP A 176 22.43 -24.41 28.85
C ASP A 176 22.77 -23.08 28.20
N LYS A 177 23.97 -22.56 28.51
CA LYS A 177 24.53 -21.34 27.93
C LYS A 177 24.80 -21.50 26.42
N GLU A 178 25.42 -22.60 26.03
CA GLU A 178 25.68 -22.93 24.61
C GLU A 178 24.39 -23.14 23.83
N ARG A 179 23.41 -23.83 24.42
CA ARG A 179 22.10 -24.06 23.79
C ARG A 179 21.39 -22.75 23.45
N LEU A 180 21.34 -21.78 24.36
CA LEU A 180 20.69 -20.49 24.08
C LEU A 180 21.47 -19.63 23.10
N LEU A 181 22.82 -19.66 23.14
CA LEU A 181 23.63 -19.00 22.12
C LEU A 181 23.34 -19.56 20.72
N LYS A 182 23.20 -20.89 20.61
CA LYS A 182 22.81 -21.52 19.35
C LYS A 182 21.44 -21.04 18.87
N ILE A 183 20.42 -21.03 19.75
CA ILE A 183 19.07 -20.52 19.41
C ILE A 183 19.13 -19.06 18.97
N PHE A 184 19.94 -18.22 19.63
CA PHE A 184 20.14 -16.84 19.22
C PHE A 184 20.73 -16.73 17.81
N ASN A 185 21.80 -17.47 17.53
CA ASN A 185 22.46 -17.45 16.21
C ASN A 185 21.54 -17.98 15.10
N ASP A 186 20.80 -19.06 15.36
CA ASP A 186 19.83 -19.63 14.42
C ASP A 186 18.72 -18.62 14.10
N ASN A 187 18.12 -18.00 15.13
CA ASN A 187 17.11 -16.95 14.95
C ASN A 187 17.67 -15.74 14.17
N ALA A 188 18.92 -15.34 14.45
CA ALA A 188 19.56 -14.22 13.77
C ALA A 188 19.79 -14.53 12.28
N GLY A 189 20.24 -15.74 11.96
CA GLY A 189 20.41 -16.22 10.59
C GLY A 189 19.09 -16.25 9.82
N GLU A 190 18.02 -16.78 10.43
CA GLU A 190 16.69 -16.78 9.81
C GLU A 190 16.14 -15.37 9.56
N ALA A 191 16.31 -14.46 10.53
CA ALA A 191 15.88 -13.08 10.39
C ALA A 191 16.65 -12.36 9.28
N ILE A 192 17.97 -12.57 9.18
CA ILE A 192 18.79 -12.02 8.09
C ILE A 192 18.29 -12.50 6.74
N ASN A 193 18.07 -13.81 6.57
CA ASN A 193 17.61 -14.36 5.31
C ASN A 193 16.25 -13.79 4.90
N SER A 194 15.31 -13.71 5.84
CA SER A 194 14.00 -13.15 5.57
C SER A 194 14.01 -11.64 5.31
N MET A 195 14.88 -10.87 5.97
CA MET A 195 15.07 -9.43 5.65
C MET A 195 15.70 -9.24 4.27
N LYS A 196 16.67 -10.07 3.88
CA LYS A 196 17.27 -10.04 2.53
C LYS A 196 16.24 -10.36 1.45
N GLU A 197 15.44 -11.39 1.65
CA GLU A 197 14.36 -11.75 0.71
C GLU A 197 13.31 -10.63 0.59
N PHE A 198 12.95 -9.99 1.72
CA PHE A 198 12.01 -8.86 1.70
C PHE A 198 12.59 -7.64 0.99
N ASN A 199 13.89 -7.37 1.17
CA ASN A 199 14.61 -6.28 0.51
C ASN A 199 14.97 -6.57 -0.95
N ASP A 200 14.49 -7.66 -1.56
CA ASP A 200 14.62 -7.87 -2.99
C ASP A 200 13.79 -6.80 -3.74
N TYR A 201 14.47 -5.71 -4.10
CA TYR A 201 13.91 -4.51 -4.72
C TYR A 201 13.22 -4.74 -6.07
N LYS A 202 13.40 -5.90 -6.71
CA LYS A 202 12.84 -6.16 -8.04
C LYS A 202 11.32 -6.06 -8.05
N LYS A 203 10.64 -6.66 -7.07
CA LYS A 203 9.16 -6.65 -7.00
C LYS A 203 8.59 -5.26 -6.75
N LEU A 204 9.21 -4.47 -5.87
CA LEU A 204 8.72 -3.12 -5.59
C LEU A 204 8.95 -2.19 -6.79
N ASN A 205 10.09 -2.31 -7.47
CA ASN A 205 10.36 -1.55 -8.69
C ASN A 205 9.31 -1.82 -9.77
N ASP A 206 8.92 -3.09 -9.95
CA ASP A 206 7.89 -3.47 -10.91
C ASP A 206 6.50 -2.90 -10.51
N ILE A 207 6.17 -2.93 -9.21
CA ILE A 207 4.94 -2.30 -8.68
C ILE A 207 4.91 -0.80 -9.00
N ILE A 208 5.98 -0.06 -8.71
CA ILE A 208 6.05 1.39 -8.93
C ILE A 208 5.90 1.70 -10.43
N LYS A 209 6.61 0.97 -11.30
CA LYS A 209 6.49 1.11 -12.75
C LYS A 209 5.06 0.85 -13.23
N ASN A 210 4.40 -0.17 -12.69
CA ASN A 210 3.03 -0.50 -13.05
C ASN A 210 2.05 0.61 -12.65
N ILE A 211 2.20 1.21 -11.46
CA ILE A 211 1.38 2.36 -11.05
C ILE A 211 1.54 3.51 -12.05
N CYS A 212 2.78 3.88 -12.40
CA CYS A 212 3.06 4.94 -13.37
C CYS A 212 2.46 4.62 -14.75
N MET A 213 2.61 3.38 -15.23
CA MET A 213 2.08 2.95 -16.51
C MET A 213 0.55 3.02 -16.55
N ILE A 214 -0.14 2.51 -15.51
CA ILE A 214 -1.60 2.52 -15.43
C ILE A 214 -2.13 3.94 -15.44
N TYR A 215 -1.57 4.80 -14.58
CA TYR A 215 -1.99 6.19 -14.50
C TYR A 215 -1.68 6.96 -15.80
N GLY A 216 -0.49 6.76 -16.37
CA GLY A 216 -0.10 7.37 -17.64
C GLY A 216 -1.03 6.99 -18.80
N LYS A 217 -1.41 5.72 -18.90
CA LYS A 217 -2.39 5.24 -19.90
C LYS A 217 -3.76 5.90 -19.72
N PHE A 218 -4.21 6.08 -18.48
CA PHE A 218 -5.46 6.80 -18.21
C PHE A 218 -5.37 8.26 -18.67
N CYS A 219 -4.31 8.97 -18.30
CA CYS A 219 -4.11 10.36 -18.71
C CYS A 219 -4.03 10.52 -20.24
N GLU A 220 -3.33 9.61 -20.93
CA GLU A 220 -3.23 9.64 -22.40
C GLU A 220 -4.61 9.47 -23.06
N LYS A 221 -5.41 8.52 -22.59
CA LYS A 221 -6.76 8.30 -23.12
C LYS A 221 -7.68 9.48 -22.81
N ALA A 222 -7.64 9.98 -21.58
CA ALA A 222 -8.44 11.14 -21.18
C ALA A 222 -8.11 12.38 -22.02
N SER A 223 -6.82 12.61 -22.33
CA SER A 223 -6.41 13.69 -23.24
C SER A 223 -7.02 13.52 -24.63
N LYS A 224 -6.90 12.32 -25.21
CA LYS A 224 -7.46 12.02 -26.55
C LYS A 224 -8.98 12.15 -26.59
N ASP A 225 -9.68 11.74 -25.54
CA ASP A 225 -11.13 11.85 -25.46
C ASP A 225 -11.61 13.32 -25.38
N LEU A 226 -10.75 14.24 -24.93
CA LEU A 226 -11.03 15.69 -24.89
C LEU A 226 -10.68 16.41 -26.20
N GLU A 227 -10.00 15.78 -27.14
CA GLU A 227 -9.72 16.33 -28.47
C GLU A 227 -10.99 16.29 -29.33
N ILE A 228 -11.96 17.16 -29.03
CA ILE A 228 -13.18 17.35 -29.81
C ILE A 228 -12.81 18.18 -31.05
N GLU A 229 -12.94 17.60 -32.25
CA GLU A 229 -12.52 18.24 -33.51
C GLU A 229 -13.16 19.61 -33.76
N ASP A 230 -14.39 19.83 -33.31
CA ASP A 230 -15.12 21.10 -33.44
C ASP A 230 -14.73 22.18 -32.40
N LEU A 231 -13.86 21.86 -31.43
CA LEU A 231 -13.34 22.82 -30.44
C LEU A 231 -11.91 23.29 -30.77
N LYS A 232 -11.34 22.85 -31.90
CA LYS A 232 -10.09 23.42 -32.40
C LYS A 232 -10.38 24.83 -32.88
N THR A 233 -10.15 25.81 -32.02
CA THR A 233 -10.09 27.21 -32.44
C THR A 233 -9.05 27.33 -33.53
N GLU A 234 -9.45 27.80 -34.71
CA GLU A 234 -8.51 28.35 -35.68
C GLU A 234 -7.69 29.41 -34.92
N GLU A 235 -6.39 29.20 -34.80
CA GLU A 235 -5.48 30.23 -34.28
C GLU A 235 -5.53 31.40 -35.26
N GLU A 236 -6.18 32.51 -34.87
CA GLU A 236 -6.08 33.81 -35.55
C GLU A 236 -4.73 34.47 -35.28
#